data_AF-A0A377A0U4-F1
#
_entry.id   AF-A0A377A0U4-F1
#
_cell.length_a   1.000
_cell.length_b   1.000
_cell.length_c   1.000
_cell.angle_alpha   90.00
_cell.angle_beta   90.00
_cell.angle_gamma   90.00
#
_symmetry.space_group_name_H-M   'P 1'
#
loop_
_entity.id
_entity.type
_entity.pdbx_description
1 polymer ?
#
loop_
_entity_poly.entity_id
_entity_poly.type
_entity_poly.pdbx_seq_one_letter_code
_entity_poly.pdbx_strand_id
1 'polypeptide(L)'
;MGLVIYLATSKYGNIRLGEGKPEYSTLSWLFMFICAGLGSSTLYWGVAEWAYYYQTPGLNIAPRSQQALEFSVPYSFFHWGISAWATYTLASLIMAYHFHVRTNKGLSLSGIIAAITGVRPQGPWGKLVDLMFLIATVGALTISLVVTAATFTRGLFRADRFTR
;
A
#
# COMPACT_ATOMS: atom_id res chain seq x y z
N MET A 1 -3.32 7.25 10.94
CA MET A 1 -3.74 8.57 10.42
C MET A 1 -3.27 9.73 11.31
N GLY A 2 -3.68 9.81 12.58
CA GLY A 2 -3.29 10.92 13.47
C GLY A 2 -1.79 11.20 13.56
N LEU A 3 -0.95 10.16 13.64
CA LEU A 3 0.52 10.29 13.63
C LEU A 3 1.06 10.98 12.37
N VAL A 4 0.55 10.62 11.19
CA VAL A 4 1.01 11.20 9.91
C VAL A 4 0.61 12.67 9.81
N ILE A 5 -0.63 13.00 10.23
CA ILE A 5 -1.09 14.39 10.29
C ILE A 5 -0.24 15.21 11.24
N TYR A 6 0.08 14.66 12.42
CA TYR A 6 0.99 15.30 13.36
C TYR A 6 2.38 15.52 12.76
N LEU A 7 2.97 14.51 12.11
CA LEU A 7 4.27 14.66 11.47
C LEU A 7 4.24 15.73 10.38
N ALA A 8 3.20 15.78 9.55
CA ALA A 8 3.07 16.76 8.48
C ALA A 8 2.88 18.20 8.97
N THR A 9 2.17 18.40 10.09
CA THR A 9 1.84 19.74 10.62
C THR A 9 2.80 20.24 11.69
N SER A 10 3.63 19.36 12.26
CA SER A 10 4.62 19.70 13.27
C SER A 10 5.95 20.15 12.66
N LYS A 11 6.90 20.53 13.53
CA LYS A 11 8.29 20.85 13.15
C LYS A 11 8.98 19.75 12.32
N TYR A 12 8.53 18.50 12.45
CA TYR A 12 9.10 17.37 11.72
C TYR A 12 8.74 17.40 10.22
N GLY A 13 7.64 18.04 9.83
CA GLY A 13 7.23 18.20 8.43
C GLY A 13 8.15 19.12 7.63
N ASN A 14 8.93 19.97 8.32
CA ASN A 14 9.92 20.85 7.70
C ASN A 14 11.27 20.15 7.46
N ILE A 15 11.44 18.90 7.89
CA ILE A 15 12.68 18.14 7.65
C ILE A 15 12.74 17.78 6.17
N ARG A 16 13.77 18.28 5.48
CA ARG A 16 14.05 17.93 4.09
C ARG A 16 14.65 16.52 4.01
N LEU A 17 14.09 15.68 3.16
CA LEU A 17 14.59 14.33 2.90
C LEU A 17 15.63 14.40 1.78
N GLY A 18 16.90 14.53 2.17
CA GLY A 18 18.03 14.62 1.24
C GLY A 18 18.51 16.06 0.98
N GLU A 19 19.56 16.17 0.18
CA GLU A 19 20.23 17.43 -0.13
C GLU A 19 19.94 17.89 -1.56
N GLY A 20 20.02 19.20 -1.80
CA GLY A 20 19.85 19.77 -3.14
C GLY A 20 18.39 19.85 -3.62
N LYS A 21 18.21 20.15 -4.90
CA LYS A 21 16.88 20.31 -5.53
C LYS A 21 16.20 18.94 -5.72
N PRO A 22 14.86 18.86 -5.67
CA PRO A 22 14.15 17.62 -6.02
C PRO A 22 14.57 17.12 -7.39
N GLU A 23 14.83 15.82 -7.50
CA GLU A 23 15.25 15.18 -8.75
C GLU A 23 14.13 15.19 -9.81
N TYR A 24 12.88 15.07 -9.36
CA TYR A 24 11.71 15.07 -10.22
C TYR A 24 10.86 16.33 -10.00
N SER A 25 10.24 16.81 -11.08
CA SER A 25 9.22 17.84 -10.99
C SER A 25 8.02 17.33 -10.18
N THR A 26 7.28 18.23 -9.52
CA THR A 26 6.09 17.87 -8.75
C THR A 26 5.06 17.11 -9.59
N LEU A 27 4.91 17.48 -10.87
CA LEU A 27 3.97 16.81 -11.77
C LEU A 27 4.43 15.39 -12.09
N SER A 28 5.70 15.20 -12.44
CA SER A 28 6.27 13.87 -12.68
C SER A 28 6.16 12.98 -11.46
N TRP A 29 6.45 13.53 -10.27
CA TRP A 29 6.31 12.84 -8.99
C TRP A 29 4.87 12.38 -8.73
N LEU A 30 3.87 13.24 -8.97
CA LEU A 30 2.46 12.85 -8.86
C LEU A 30 2.09 11.68 -9.79
N PHE A 31 2.56 11.70 -11.04
CA PHE A 31 2.32 10.60 -11.96
C PHE A 31 3.03 9.31 -11.55
N MET A 32 4.24 9.38 -10.98
CA MET A 32 4.90 8.21 -10.41
C MET A 32 4.07 7.56 -9.30
N PHE A 33 3.41 8.35 -8.44
CA PHE A 33 2.49 7.83 -7.43
C PHE A 33 1.27 7.13 -8.05
N ILE A 34 0.67 7.71 -9.08
CA ILE A 34 -0.48 7.11 -9.80
C ILE A 34 -0.06 5.77 -10.42
N CYS A 35 1.08 5.73 -11.13
CA CYS A 35 1.60 4.52 -11.75
C CYS A 35 1.96 3.44 -10.72
N ALA A 36 2.50 3.83 -9.56
CA ALA A 36 2.81 2.89 -8.48
C ALA A 36 1.56 2.34 -7.77
N GLY A 37 0.49 3.14 -7.68
CA GLY A 37 -0.74 2.78 -6.98
C GLY A 37 -1.76 2.01 -7.82
N LEU A 38 -1.80 2.23 -9.14
CA LEU A 38 -2.73 1.56 -10.04
C LEU A 38 -2.22 0.18 -10.44
N GLY A 39 -2.44 -0.80 -9.57
CA GLY A 39 -2.20 -2.22 -9.84
C GLY A 39 -3.37 -2.92 -10.54
N SER A 40 -3.11 -4.07 -11.14
CA SER A 40 -4.13 -4.92 -11.76
C SER A 40 -5.14 -5.50 -10.76
N SER A 41 -4.74 -5.71 -9.50
CA SER A 41 -5.66 -6.09 -8.43
C SER A 41 -6.64 -4.97 -8.07
N THR A 42 -6.24 -3.70 -8.20
CA THR A 42 -7.10 -2.53 -7.99
C THR A 42 -8.25 -2.49 -8.99
N LEU A 43 -8.06 -2.97 -10.22
CA LEU A 43 -9.14 -3.09 -11.21
C LEU A 43 -10.21 -4.11 -10.79
N TYR A 44 -9.77 -5.26 -10.26
CA TYR A 44 -10.70 -6.29 -9.78
C TYR A 44 -11.53 -5.77 -8.60
N TRP A 45 -10.86 -5.26 -7.56
CA TRP A 45 -11.53 -4.78 -6.35
C TRP A 45 -12.31 -3.49 -6.59
N GLY A 46 -11.85 -2.61 -7.48
CA GLY A 46 -12.55 -1.37 -7.83
C GLY A 46 -13.97 -1.60 -8.37
N VAL A 47 -14.22 -2.75 -9.00
CA VAL A 47 -15.55 -3.12 -9.51
C VAL A 47 -16.28 -4.09 -8.57
N ALA A 48 -15.55 -4.99 -7.89
CA ALA A 48 -16.16 -6.06 -7.10
C ALA A 48 -16.51 -5.64 -5.66
N GLU A 49 -15.76 -4.70 -5.08
CA GLU A 49 -15.76 -4.48 -3.62
C GLU A 49 -17.07 -3.86 -3.11
N TRP A 50 -17.63 -2.86 -3.79
CA TRP A 50 -18.92 -2.28 -3.40
C TRP A 50 -20.04 -3.34 -3.45
N ALA A 51 -20.01 -4.21 -4.46
CA ALA A 51 -21.00 -5.28 -4.63
C ALA A 51 -20.85 -6.34 -3.53
N TYR A 52 -19.61 -6.58 -3.09
CA TYR A 52 -19.33 -7.41 -1.93
C TYR A 52 -19.93 -6.79 -0.66
N TYR A 53 -19.66 -5.51 -0.36
CA TYR A 53 -20.23 -4.84 0.81
C TYR A 53 -21.75 -4.67 0.77
N TYR A 54 -22.35 -4.60 -0.42
CA TYR A 54 -23.81 -4.62 -0.53
C TYR A 54 -24.43 -5.96 -0.10
N GLN A 55 -23.72 -7.07 -0.37
CA GLN A 55 -24.17 -8.42 -0.02
C GLN A 55 -23.79 -8.82 1.40
N THR A 56 -22.65 -8.34 1.89
CA THR A 56 -22.12 -8.63 3.22
C THR A 56 -21.68 -7.32 3.89
N PRO A 57 -22.63 -6.43 4.25
CA PRO A 57 -22.30 -5.10 4.78
C PRO A 57 -21.69 -5.14 6.19
N GLY A 58 -21.92 -6.22 6.94
CA GLY A 58 -21.52 -6.30 8.35
C GLY A 58 -22.30 -5.31 9.23
N LEU A 59 -21.74 -4.97 10.39
CA LEU A 59 -22.26 -3.91 11.30
C LEU A 59 -23.75 -4.02 11.66
N ASN A 60 -24.30 -5.23 11.70
CA ASN A 60 -25.74 -5.50 11.89
C ASN A 60 -26.67 -4.85 10.84
N ILE A 61 -26.15 -4.54 9.65
CA ILE A 61 -26.93 -4.04 8.52
C ILE A 61 -27.48 -5.23 7.73
N ALA A 62 -28.76 -5.16 7.36
CA ALA A 62 -29.39 -6.20 6.54
C ALA A 62 -28.76 -6.26 5.13
N PRO A 63 -28.32 -7.43 4.65
CA PRO A 63 -27.86 -7.62 3.28
C PRO A 63 -28.84 -7.11 2.23
N ARG A 64 -28.34 -6.53 1.14
CA ARG A 64 -29.14 -6.05 0.00
C ARG A 64 -30.23 -5.03 0.37
N SER A 65 -30.06 -4.32 1.47
CA SER A 65 -30.94 -3.23 1.88
C SER A 65 -30.47 -1.89 1.31
N GLN A 66 -31.36 -0.90 1.32
CA GLN A 66 -31.00 0.48 0.97
C GLN A 66 -29.82 0.98 1.80
N GLN A 67 -29.81 0.68 3.10
CA GLN A 67 -28.71 1.03 4.00
C GLN A 67 -27.40 0.32 3.59
N ALA A 68 -27.45 -0.96 3.21
CA ALA A 68 -26.25 -1.67 2.73
C ALA A 68 -25.65 -1.00 1.48
N LEU A 69 -26.50 -0.51 0.57
CA LEU A 69 -26.05 0.20 -0.62
C LEU A 69 -25.37 1.53 -0.25
N GLU A 70 -26.00 2.31 0.62
CA GLU A 70 -25.49 3.60 1.11
C GLU A 70 -24.11 3.46 1.78
N PHE A 71 -23.88 2.38 2.53
CA PHE A 71 -22.60 2.12 3.20
C PHE A 71 -21.55 1.43 2.32
N SER A 72 -21.95 0.75 1.24
CA SER A 72 -21.03 -0.03 0.39
C SER A 72 -19.90 0.81 -0.22
N VAL A 73 -20.22 1.99 -0.75
CA VAL A 73 -19.27 2.89 -1.40
C VAL A 73 -18.35 3.58 -0.38
N PRO A 74 -18.85 4.18 0.72
CA PRO A 74 -18.00 4.69 1.80
C PRO A 74 -17.05 3.64 2.38
N TYR A 75 -17.47 2.38 2.49
CA TYR A 75 -16.60 1.28 2.94
C TYR A 75 -15.42 1.06 1.99
N SER A 76 -15.64 1.10 0.68
CA SER A 76 -14.56 1.05 -0.31
C SER A 76 -13.60 2.23 -0.17
N PHE A 77 -14.13 3.45 -0.03
CA PHE A 77 -13.29 4.64 0.22
C PHE A 77 -12.53 4.56 1.53
N PHE A 78 -13.06 3.87 2.55
CA PHE A 78 -12.32 3.65 3.79
C PHE A 78 -11.16 2.67 3.62
N HIS A 79 -11.28 1.65 2.77
CA HIS A 79 -10.19 0.69 2.55
C HIS A 79 -9.11 1.21 1.60
N TRP A 80 -9.47 2.05 0.62
CA TRP A 80 -8.56 2.58 -0.41
C TRP A 80 -8.23 4.07 -0.25
N GLY A 81 -8.79 4.72 0.76
CA GLY A 81 -8.61 6.14 1.03
C GLY A 81 -7.48 6.44 2.00
N ILE A 82 -7.58 7.62 2.64
CA ILE A 82 -6.50 8.26 3.40
C ILE A 82 -5.96 7.36 4.53
N SER A 83 -6.81 6.54 5.13
CA SER A 83 -6.46 5.53 6.14
C SER A 83 -5.37 4.57 5.67
N ALA A 84 -5.55 3.96 4.48
CA ALA A 84 -4.58 3.04 3.90
C ALA A 84 -3.32 3.77 3.43
N TRP A 85 -3.46 4.91 2.76
CA TRP A 85 -2.30 5.69 2.33
C TRP A 85 -1.45 6.18 3.50
N ALA A 86 -2.07 6.52 4.63
CA ALA A 86 -1.34 6.94 5.83
C ALA A 86 -0.40 5.85 6.38
N THR A 87 -0.73 4.56 6.23
CA THR A 87 0.18 3.49 6.69
C THR A 87 1.40 3.40 5.76
N TYR A 88 1.20 3.54 4.45
CA TYR A 88 2.28 3.60 3.47
C TYR A 88 3.17 4.82 3.67
N THR A 89 2.58 6.00 3.91
CA THR A 89 3.34 7.22 4.22
C THR A 89 4.27 7.01 5.40
N LEU A 90 3.80 6.35 6.47
CA LEU A 90 4.63 6.10 7.64
C LEU A 90 5.85 5.21 7.31
N ALA A 91 5.63 4.09 6.62
CA ALA A 91 6.72 3.19 6.23
C ALA A 91 7.72 3.87 5.27
N SER A 92 7.21 4.59 4.27
CA SER A 92 8.02 5.34 3.31
C SER A 92 8.82 6.45 3.97
N LEU A 93 8.25 7.18 4.93
CA LEU A 93 8.96 8.22 5.68
C LEU A 93 10.11 7.65 6.51
N ILE A 94 9.91 6.51 7.17
CA ILE A 94 10.96 5.85 7.95
C ILE A 94 12.14 5.47 7.04
N MET A 95 11.84 4.84 5.89
CA MET A 95 12.86 4.46 4.91
C MET A 95 13.57 5.69 4.33
N ALA A 96 12.83 6.71 3.92
CA ALA A 96 13.40 7.92 3.33
C ALA A 96 14.26 8.70 4.33
N TYR A 97 13.84 8.80 5.60
CA TYR A 97 14.64 9.42 6.65
C TYR A 97 15.92 8.62 6.94
N HIS A 98 15.82 7.29 7.00
CA HIS A 98 16.97 6.42 7.23
C HIS A 98 18.04 6.56 6.13
N PHE A 99 17.61 6.63 4.87
CA PHE A 99 18.53 6.68 3.73
C PHE A 99 19.01 8.10 3.41
N HIS A 100 18.10 9.08 3.34
CA HIS A 100 18.43 10.43 2.88
C HIS A 100 18.82 11.42 3.97
N VAL A 101 18.47 11.16 5.24
CA VAL A 101 18.81 12.07 6.36
C VAL A 101 19.89 11.47 7.25
N ARG A 102 19.81 10.16 7.54
CA ARG A 102 20.84 9.46 8.33
C ARG A 102 22.00 8.93 7.49
N THR A 103 21.87 8.92 6.16
CA THR A 103 22.91 8.46 5.22
C THR A 103 23.41 7.04 5.55
N ASN A 104 22.52 6.22 6.10
CA ASN A 104 22.83 4.83 6.41
C ASN A 104 22.90 4.01 5.12
N LYS A 105 23.83 3.06 5.08
CA LYS A 105 24.02 2.19 3.91
C LYS A 105 23.05 1.01 3.95
N GLY A 106 22.36 0.79 2.83
CA GLY A 106 21.51 -0.38 2.59
C GLY A 106 20.02 -0.10 2.78
N LEU A 107 19.20 -0.67 1.87
CA LEU A 107 17.74 -0.63 1.91
C LEU A 107 17.18 -1.88 2.61
N SER A 108 17.74 -2.27 3.75
CA SER A 108 17.24 -3.42 4.52
C SER A 108 16.42 -2.99 5.71
N LEU A 109 15.33 -3.72 5.99
CA LEU A 109 14.49 -3.47 7.16
C LEU A 109 15.30 -3.70 8.45
N SER A 110 16.18 -4.71 8.45
CA SER A 110 17.14 -4.95 9.51
C SER A 110 18.06 -3.76 9.78
N GLY A 111 18.47 -3.01 8.76
CA GLY A 111 19.30 -1.81 8.88
C GLY A 111 18.57 -0.67 9.59
N ILE A 112 17.29 -0.49 9.27
CA ILE A 112 16.41 0.47 9.96
C ILE A 112 16.26 0.08 11.43
N ILE A 113 15.95 -1.19 11.72
CA ILE A 113 15.78 -1.68 13.10
C ILE A 113 17.09 -1.56 13.88
N ALA A 114 18.22 -1.89 13.25
CA ALA A 114 19.54 -1.75 13.85
C ALA A 114 19.87 -0.31 14.22
N ALA A 115 19.49 0.66 13.39
CA ALA A 115 19.69 2.09 13.68
C ALA A 115 18.91 2.58 14.90
N ILE A 116 17.84 1.88 15.31
CA ILE A 116 17.03 2.21 16.48
C ILE A 116 17.44 1.40 17.71
N THR A 117 17.70 0.10 17.53
CA THR A 117 17.88 -0.87 18.63
C THR A 117 19.35 -1.20 18.92
N GLY A 118 20.28 -0.83 18.03
CA GLY A 118 21.70 -1.19 18.14
C GLY A 118 22.01 -2.66 17.82
N VAL A 119 21.01 -3.46 17.42
CA VAL A 119 21.19 -4.86 17.02
C VAL A 119 21.99 -4.92 15.72
N ARG A 120 22.90 -5.90 15.59
CA ARG A 120 23.71 -6.06 14.37
C ARG A 120 22.83 -6.49 13.18
N PRO A 121 22.78 -5.73 12.08
CA PRO A 121 21.95 -6.07 10.92
C PRO A 121 22.33 -7.42 10.30
N GLN A 122 23.63 -7.74 10.26
CA GLN A 122 24.14 -9.00 9.70
C GLN A 122 24.07 -10.18 10.67
N GLY A 123 23.58 -9.95 11.90
CA GLY A 123 23.37 -11.00 12.90
C GLY A 123 22.16 -11.89 12.58
N PRO A 124 21.97 -12.99 13.34
CA PRO A 124 20.86 -13.93 13.13
C PRO A 124 19.49 -13.24 13.20
N TRP A 125 19.32 -12.30 14.14
CA TRP A 125 18.08 -11.52 14.29
C TRP A 125 17.79 -10.59 13.11
N GLY A 126 18.82 -9.88 12.60
CA GLY A 126 18.64 -9.01 11.44
C GLY A 126 18.31 -9.78 10.16
N LYS A 127 18.99 -10.92 9.94
CA LYS A 127 18.66 -11.83 8.82
C LYS A 127 17.25 -12.40 8.90
N LEU A 128 16.78 -12.74 10.10
CA LEU A 128 15.41 -13.24 10.31
C LEU A 128 14.37 -12.17 9.94
N VAL A 129 14.59 -10.92 10.37
CA VAL A 129 13.71 -9.79 10.01
C VAL A 129 13.64 -9.60 8.50
N ASP A 130 14.80 -9.55 7.83
CA ASP A 130 14.84 -9.34 6.38
C ASP A 130 14.21 -10.52 5.62
N LEU A 131 14.40 -11.75 6.11
CA LEU A 131 13.76 -12.93 5.54
C LEU A 131 12.23 -12.86 5.66
N MET A 132 11.72 -12.50 6.84
CA MET A 132 10.27 -12.32 7.05
C MET A 132 9.71 -11.22 6.16
N PHE A 133 10.43 -10.11 6.02
CA PHE A 133 10.05 -9.01 5.14
C PHE A 133 10.01 -9.45 3.67
N LEU A 134 11.01 -10.21 3.23
CA LEU A 134 11.08 -10.75 1.87
C LEU A 134 9.93 -11.72 1.60
N ILE A 135 9.65 -12.65 2.51
CA ILE A 135 8.53 -13.59 2.39
C ILE A 135 7.20 -12.84 2.30
N ALA A 136 6.98 -11.83 3.16
CA ALA A 136 5.77 -11.03 3.15
C ALA A 136 5.60 -10.27 1.82
N THR A 137 6.68 -9.67 1.32
CA THR A 137 6.67 -8.89 0.06
C THR A 137 6.40 -9.80 -1.14
N VAL A 138 7.09 -10.93 -1.23
CA VAL A 138 6.87 -11.92 -2.31
C VAL A 138 5.45 -12.48 -2.22
N GLY A 139 4.96 -12.83 -1.03
CA GLY A 139 3.59 -13.31 -0.84
C GLY A 139 2.54 -12.31 -1.33
N ALA A 140 2.69 -11.02 -0.98
CA ALA A 140 1.80 -9.96 -1.45
C ALA A 140 1.81 -9.79 -2.98
N LEU A 141 2.99 -9.88 -3.61
CA LEU A 141 3.14 -9.84 -5.06
C LEU A 141 2.47 -11.06 -5.72
N THR A 142 2.66 -12.26 -5.15
CA THR A 142 2.03 -13.49 -5.66
C THR A 142 0.50 -13.41 -5.60
N ILE A 143 -0.08 -12.96 -4.49
CA ILE A 143 -1.55 -12.81 -4.37
C ILE A 143 -2.08 -11.86 -5.44
N SER A 144 -1.42 -10.71 -5.63
CA SER A 144 -1.81 -9.72 -6.64
C SER A 144 -1.75 -10.31 -8.05
N LEU A 145 -0.71 -11.09 -8.36
CA LEU A 145 -0.55 -11.77 -9.65
C LEU A 145 -1.65 -12.82 -9.87
N VAL A 146 -1.96 -13.64 -8.87
CA VAL A 146 -3.00 -14.68 -8.96
C VAL A 146 -4.38 -14.08 -9.21
N VAL A 147 -4.75 -13.02 -8.47
CA VAL A 147 -6.03 -12.30 -8.68
C VAL A 147 -6.11 -11.78 -10.12
N THR A 148 -5.01 -11.23 -10.62
CA THR A 148 -4.93 -10.69 -11.97
C THR A 148 -5.09 -11.77 -13.03
N ALA A 149 -4.30 -12.85 -12.93
CA ALA A 149 -4.36 -13.96 -13.87
C ALA A 149 -5.75 -14.58 -13.89
N ALA A 150 -6.34 -14.86 -12.72
CA ALA A 150 -7.69 -15.42 -12.61
C ALA A 150 -8.76 -14.50 -13.24
N THR A 151 -8.66 -13.19 -13.02
CA THR A 151 -9.59 -12.21 -13.59
C THR A 151 -9.48 -12.16 -15.11
N PHE A 152 -8.26 -12.12 -15.64
CA PHE A 152 -8.00 -12.09 -17.07
C PHE A 152 -8.49 -13.36 -17.78
N THR A 153 -8.15 -14.52 -17.23
CA THR A 153 -8.60 -15.82 -17.76
C THR A 153 -10.13 -15.93 -17.80
N ARG A 154 -10.83 -15.51 -16.74
CA ARG A 154 -12.30 -15.48 -16.71
C ARG A 154 -12.90 -14.54 -17.76
N GLY A 155 -12.27 -13.38 -17.97
CA GLY A 155 -12.65 -12.43 -19.02
C GLY A 155 -12.53 -13.05 -20.41
N LEU A 156 -11.39 -13.69 -20.70
CA LEU A 156 -11.12 -14.32 -21.99
C LEU A 156 -12.10 -15.46 -22.31
N PHE A 157 -12.35 -16.36 -21.35
CA PHE A 157 -13.33 -17.45 -21.52
C PHE A 157 -14.76 -16.94 -21.73
N ARG A 158 -15.09 -15.76 -21.19
CA ARG A 158 -16.41 -15.16 -21.41
C ARG A 158 -16.50 -14.53 -22.79
N ALA A 159 -15.43 -13.89 -23.27
CA ALA A 159 -15.37 -13.34 -24.63
C ALA A 159 -15.48 -14.43 -25.71
N ASP A 160 -14.77 -15.56 -25.56
CA ASP A 160 -14.81 -16.67 -26.52
C ASP A 160 -16.21 -17.30 -26.64
N ARG A 161 -16.99 -17.30 -25.56
CA ARG A 161 -18.40 -17.72 -25.57
C ARG A 161 -19.37 -16.75 -26.24
N PHE A 162 -19.00 -15.49 -26.43
CA PHE A 162 -19.82 -14.52 -27.18
C PHE A 162 -19.52 -14.55 -28.68
N THR A 163 -18.36 -15.08 -29.08
CA THR A 163 -17.94 -15.21 -30.48
C THR A 163 -18.30 -16.56 -31.12
N ARG A 164 -18.86 -17.50 -30.35
CA ARG A 164 -19.43 -18.77 -30.82
C ARG A 164 -20.94 -18.76 -30.63
#